data_AF-A0AAW0WI22-F1
#
_entry.id   AF-A0AAW0WI22-F1
#
_cell.length_a   1.000
_cell.length_b   1.000
_cell.length_c   1.000
_cell.angle_alpha   90.00
_cell.angle_beta   90.00
_cell.angle_gamma   90.00
#
_symmetry.space_group_name_H-M   'P 1'
#
loop_
_entity.id
_entity.type
_entity.pdbx_description
1 polymer ?
#
loop_
_entity_poly.entity_id
_entity_poly.type
_entity_poly.pdbx_seq_one_letter_code
_entity_poly.pdbx_strand_id
1 'polypeptide(L)'
;MRYIQVWVRGGAAIFIIYVACVARLGSSLFSFHPFLMSLAFTGLMTEAIFMFSKFGLADGKLHSAKITAHWIVISLTAAAHGLGFAAIYYNKELASKPHYVSWHGCIGLAASTLLWLQLSVGVFAKYPKLLKSIMHVKTVKANHGLFGMVTYTAGMVTISLGLCSIWFQSNTSQLIFYSALCLHILLMFIVCQKLIMKYAWVTS
;
A
#
# COMPACT_ATOMS: atom_id res chain seq x y z
N MET A 1 -8.33 10.98 -17.52
CA MET A 1 -8.32 10.23 -16.23
C MET A 1 -8.55 8.72 -16.37
N ARG A 2 -9.53 8.23 -17.17
CA ARG A 2 -9.78 6.78 -17.33
C ARG A 2 -8.55 5.99 -17.75
N TYR A 3 -7.91 6.39 -18.85
CA TYR A 3 -6.73 5.70 -19.39
C TYR A 3 -5.58 5.66 -18.38
N ILE A 4 -5.30 6.78 -17.70
CA ILE A 4 -4.24 6.84 -16.69
C ILE A 4 -4.47 5.81 -15.58
N GLN A 5 -5.70 5.68 -15.06
CA GLN A 5 -5.99 4.67 -14.04
C GLN A 5 -5.81 3.24 -14.57
N VAL A 6 -6.20 2.95 -15.80
CA VAL A 6 -6.00 1.63 -16.40
C VAL A 6 -4.51 1.31 -16.55
N TRP A 7 -3.72 2.25 -17.06
CA TRP A 7 -2.28 2.06 -17.27
C TRP A 7 -1.51 1.86 -15.97
N VAL A 8 -1.75 2.68 -14.94
CA VAL A 8 -1.01 2.53 -13.66
C VAL A 8 -1.39 1.23 -12.93
N ARG A 9 -2.64 0.77 -13.06
CA ARG A 9 -3.10 -0.50 -12.48
C ARG A 9 -2.52 -1.70 -13.25
N GLY A 10 -2.50 -1.63 -14.58
CA GLY A 10 -1.80 -2.62 -15.41
C GLY A 10 -0.30 -2.68 -15.10
N GLY A 11 0.35 -1.52 -14.97
CA GLY A 11 1.74 -1.41 -14.55
C GLY A 11 2.01 -2.01 -13.17
N ALA A 12 1.13 -1.76 -12.19
CA ALA A 12 1.21 -2.37 -10.86
C ALA A 12 1.13 -3.91 -10.92
N ALA A 13 0.19 -4.46 -11.70
CA ALA A 13 0.08 -5.90 -11.88
C ALA A 13 1.33 -6.51 -12.54
N ILE A 14 1.83 -5.89 -13.61
CA ILE A 14 3.07 -6.31 -14.29
C ILE A 14 4.26 -6.27 -13.32
N PHE A 15 4.38 -5.20 -12.53
CA PHE A 15 5.44 -5.07 -11.53
C PHE A 15 5.38 -6.19 -10.47
N ILE A 16 4.19 -6.50 -9.94
CA ILE A 16 4.02 -7.58 -8.95
C ILE A 16 4.41 -8.94 -9.54
N ILE A 17 4.01 -9.24 -10.78
CA ILE A 17 4.38 -10.46 -11.48
C ILE A 17 5.90 -10.50 -11.69
N TYR A 18 6.49 -9.38 -12.13
CA TYR A 18 7.93 -9.26 -12.31
C TYR A 18 8.70 -9.55 -11.01
N VAL A 19 8.28 -8.95 -9.89
CA VAL A 19 8.88 -9.19 -8.57
C VAL A 19 8.74 -10.65 -8.17
N ALA A 20 7.59 -11.30 -8.41
CA ALA A 20 7.41 -12.72 -8.14
C ALA A 20 8.41 -13.59 -8.91
N CYS A 21 8.64 -13.28 -10.19
CA CYS A 21 9.59 -13.99 -11.04
C CYS A 21 11.05 -13.78 -10.58
N VAL A 22 11.45 -12.52 -10.38
CA VAL A 22 12.84 -12.17 -9.99
C VAL A 22 13.17 -12.69 -8.60
N ALA A 23 12.23 -12.59 -7.66
CA ALA A 23 12.39 -13.15 -6.32
C ALA A 23 12.36 -14.68 -6.30
N ARG A 24 11.94 -15.32 -7.40
CA ARG A 24 11.64 -16.76 -7.48
C ARG A 24 10.70 -17.16 -6.34
N LEU A 25 9.48 -16.62 -6.37
CA LEU A 25 8.49 -16.78 -5.30
C LEU A 25 8.39 -18.24 -4.84
N GLY A 26 8.56 -18.45 -3.54
CA GLY A 26 8.52 -19.78 -2.91
C GLY A 26 9.89 -20.44 -2.73
N SER A 27 10.95 -19.90 -3.32
CA SER A 27 12.32 -20.44 -3.19
C SER A 27 12.95 -20.22 -1.82
N SER A 28 12.50 -19.19 -1.08
CA SER A 28 13.04 -18.83 0.23
C SER A 28 12.05 -17.97 1.02
N LEU A 29 12.21 -17.86 2.34
CA LEU A 29 11.48 -16.89 3.16
C LEU A 29 11.68 -15.47 2.64
N PHE A 30 12.91 -15.12 2.26
CA PHE A 30 13.19 -13.83 1.63
C PHE A 30 12.34 -13.59 0.38
N SER A 31 12.12 -14.59 -0.50
CA SER A 31 11.33 -14.41 -1.74
C SER A 31 9.88 -13.98 -1.51
N PHE A 32 9.27 -14.39 -0.38
CA PHE A 32 7.93 -13.98 -0.01
C PHE A 32 7.86 -12.50 0.37
N HIS A 33 8.93 -11.92 0.93
CA HIS A 33 8.94 -10.54 1.38
C HIS A 33 8.70 -9.52 0.26
N PRO A 34 9.57 -9.39 -0.77
CA PRO A 34 9.39 -8.37 -1.81
C PRO A 34 8.11 -8.60 -2.60
N PHE A 35 7.71 -9.87 -2.83
CA PHE A 35 6.45 -10.20 -3.49
C PHE A 35 5.23 -9.75 -2.67
N LEU A 36 5.10 -10.18 -1.42
CA LEU A 36 3.94 -9.85 -0.59
C LEU A 36 3.87 -8.37 -0.23
N MET A 37 5.01 -7.69 -0.06
CA MET A 37 5.04 -6.24 0.14
C MET A 37 4.56 -5.47 -1.09
N SER A 38 4.99 -5.90 -2.29
CA SER A 38 4.55 -5.33 -3.56
C SER A 38 3.06 -5.61 -3.81
N LEU A 39 2.59 -6.82 -3.51
CA LEU A 39 1.17 -7.17 -3.58
C LEU A 39 0.33 -6.32 -2.61
N ALA A 40 0.81 -6.13 -1.37
CA ALA A 40 0.10 -5.38 -0.34
C ALA A 40 -0.04 -3.89 -0.70
N PHE A 41 1.08 -3.19 -0.95
CA PHE A 41 1.07 -1.74 -1.17
C PHE A 41 0.80 -1.34 -2.62
N THR A 42 1.58 -1.87 -3.57
CA THR A 42 1.46 -1.47 -4.98
C THR A 42 0.16 -1.98 -5.59
N GLY A 43 -0.30 -3.18 -5.22
CA GLY A 43 -1.53 -3.79 -5.70
C GLY A 43 -2.77 -3.49 -4.85
N LEU A 44 -2.95 -4.27 -3.78
CA LEU A 44 -4.20 -4.34 -3.01
C LEU A 44 -4.57 -3.00 -2.37
N MET A 45 -3.62 -2.31 -1.72
CA MET A 45 -3.91 -1.02 -1.09
C MET A 45 -4.26 0.06 -2.13
N THR A 46 -3.58 0.07 -3.27
CA THR A 46 -3.93 0.94 -4.42
C THR A 46 -5.36 0.69 -4.88
N GLU A 47 -5.75 -0.57 -5.08
CA GLU A 47 -7.12 -0.94 -5.48
C GLU A 47 -8.15 -0.55 -4.41
N ALA A 48 -7.84 -0.77 -3.13
CA ALA A 48 -8.71 -0.39 -2.02
C ALA A 48 -8.99 1.12 -2.00
N ILE A 49 -8.00 1.96 -2.29
CA ILE A 49 -8.15 3.42 -2.40
C ILE A 49 -9.00 3.77 -3.64
N PHE A 50 -8.79 3.09 -4.76
CA PHE A 50 -9.54 3.34 -5.99
C PHE A 50 -10.97 2.80 -6.00
N MET A 51 -11.41 2.01 -5.00
CA MET A 51 -12.81 1.57 -4.87
C MET A 51 -13.83 2.72 -4.88
N PHE A 52 -13.42 3.89 -4.43
CA PHE A 52 -14.26 5.09 -4.40
C PHE A 52 -14.09 6.02 -5.60
N SER A 53 -13.23 5.66 -6.56
CA SER A 53 -12.98 6.45 -7.77
C SER A 53 -13.90 6.04 -8.94
N LYS A 54 -14.22 6.99 -9.82
CA LYS A 54 -14.70 6.67 -11.16
C LYS A 54 -13.65 5.82 -11.88
N PHE A 55 -14.09 4.76 -12.56
CA PHE A 55 -13.29 3.73 -13.23
C PHE A 55 -12.51 2.77 -12.30
N GLY A 56 -12.80 2.76 -10.99
CA GLY A 56 -12.34 1.73 -10.08
C GLY A 56 -13.11 0.41 -10.22
N LEU A 57 -12.65 -0.66 -9.57
CA LEU A 57 -13.30 -1.99 -9.64
C LEU A 57 -14.77 -1.99 -9.16
N ALA A 58 -15.11 -1.07 -8.25
CA ALA A 58 -16.46 -0.94 -7.73
C ALA A 58 -17.23 0.25 -8.35
N ASP A 59 -16.82 0.76 -9.52
CA ASP A 59 -17.54 1.85 -10.17
C ASP A 59 -18.99 1.45 -10.52
N GLY A 60 -19.90 2.42 -10.45
CA GLY A 60 -21.35 2.18 -10.60
C GLY A 60 -22.03 1.38 -9.46
N LYS A 61 -21.28 0.84 -8.49
CA LYS A 61 -21.85 0.13 -7.33
C LYS A 61 -22.36 1.10 -6.26
N LEU A 62 -23.32 0.62 -5.46
CA LEU A 62 -23.84 1.31 -4.27
C LEU A 62 -22.71 1.65 -3.29
N HIS A 63 -22.87 2.75 -2.55
CA HIS A 63 -21.87 3.21 -1.59
C HIS A 63 -21.57 2.16 -0.50
N SER A 64 -22.59 1.46 0.00
CA SER A 64 -22.43 0.36 0.97
C SER A 64 -21.58 -0.79 0.40
N ALA A 65 -21.83 -1.19 -0.85
CA ALA A 65 -21.04 -2.21 -1.53
C ALA A 65 -19.57 -1.79 -1.71
N LYS A 66 -19.31 -0.52 -2.04
CA LYS A 66 -17.95 0.05 -2.12
C LYS A 66 -17.23 -0.02 -0.77
N ILE A 67 -17.92 0.29 0.34
CA ILE A 67 -17.36 0.18 1.69
C ILE A 67 -17.01 -1.29 2.02
N THR A 68 -17.91 -2.22 1.72
CA THR A 68 -17.66 -3.66 1.95
C THR A 68 -16.47 -4.15 1.14
N ALA A 69 -16.40 -3.82 -0.16
CA ALA A 69 -15.27 -4.17 -1.01
C ALA A 69 -13.95 -3.57 -0.50
N HIS A 70 -13.94 -2.28 -0.14
CA HIS A 70 -12.77 -1.63 0.47
C HIS A 70 -12.29 -2.36 1.74
N TRP A 71 -13.22 -2.73 2.62
CA TRP A 71 -12.90 -3.44 3.86
C TRP A 71 -12.33 -4.85 3.60
N ILE A 72 -12.87 -5.58 2.62
CA ILE A 72 -12.32 -6.89 2.22
C ILE A 72 -10.90 -6.74 1.68
N VAL A 73 -10.70 -5.82 0.72
CA VAL A 73 -9.41 -5.64 0.07
C VAL A 73 -8.35 -5.15 1.06
N ILE A 74 -8.68 -4.22 1.98
CA ILE A 74 -7.72 -3.77 3.00
C ILE A 74 -7.39 -4.87 4.03
N SER A 75 -8.31 -5.81 4.27
CA SER A 75 -8.02 -6.99 5.10
C SER A 75 -7.05 -7.94 4.40
N LEU A 76 -7.19 -8.13 3.08
CA LEU A 76 -6.22 -8.86 2.27
C LEU A 76 -4.86 -8.16 2.21
N THR A 77 -4.83 -6.82 2.11
CA THR A 77 -3.61 -6.01 2.25
C THR A 77 -2.92 -6.28 3.58
N ALA A 78 -3.67 -6.27 4.69
CA ALA A 78 -3.14 -6.53 6.03
C ALA A 78 -2.54 -7.93 6.16
N ALA A 79 -3.23 -8.95 5.62
CA ALA A 79 -2.74 -10.32 5.61
C ALA A 79 -1.45 -10.46 4.78
N ALA A 80 -1.44 -9.95 3.54
CA ALA A 80 -0.25 -9.98 2.69
C ALA A 80 0.93 -9.24 3.33
N HIS A 81 0.70 -8.05 3.88
CA HIS A 81 1.72 -7.28 4.59
C HIS A 81 2.26 -8.05 5.81
N GLY A 82 1.37 -8.57 6.67
CA GLY A 82 1.76 -9.32 7.86
C GLY A 82 2.61 -10.55 7.52
N LEU A 83 2.19 -11.33 6.52
CA LEU A 83 2.95 -12.49 6.05
C LEU A 83 4.31 -12.08 5.44
N GLY A 84 4.35 -11.03 4.62
CA GLY A 84 5.60 -10.53 4.04
C GLY A 84 6.56 -9.96 5.09
N PHE A 85 6.05 -9.36 6.16
CA PHE A 85 6.84 -8.81 7.25
C PHE A 85 7.40 -9.94 8.12
N ALA A 86 6.56 -10.91 8.47
CA ALA A 86 6.98 -12.11 9.19
C ALA A 86 8.07 -12.87 8.42
N ALA A 87 7.91 -13.01 7.10
CA ALA A 87 8.87 -13.70 6.25
C ALA A 87 10.27 -13.06 6.31
N ILE A 88 10.38 -11.73 6.18
CA ILE A 88 11.69 -11.06 6.28
C ILE A 88 12.24 -11.05 7.70
N TYR A 89 11.37 -10.97 8.72
CA TYR A 89 11.76 -11.03 10.12
C TYR A 89 12.43 -12.38 10.41
N TYR A 90 11.72 -13.50 10.19
CA TYR A 90 12.26 -14.83 10.43
C TYR A 90 13.47 -15.16 9.54
N ASN A 91 13.48 -14.70 8.28
CA ASN A 91 14.64 -14.87 7.42
C ASN A 91 15.92 -14.23 8.00
N LYS A 92 15.78 -13.07 8.67
CA LYS A 92 16.92 -12.39 9.31
C LYS A 92 17.35 -13.07 10.60
N GLU A 93 16.41 -13.52 11.42
CA GLU A 93 16.68 -14.30 12.63
C GLU A 93 17.47 -15.57 12.30
N LEU A 94 16.99 -16.37 11.34
CA LEU A 94 17.67 -17.60 10.90
C LEU A 94 19.07 -17.35 10.32
N ALA A 95 19.28 -16.18 9.72
CA ALA A 95 20.57 -15.77 9.17
C ALA A 95 21.45 -15.00 10.18
N SER A 96 21.00 -14.83 11.44
CA SER A 96 21.66 -14.01 12.47
C SER A 96 22.03 -12.60 11.97
N LYS A 97 21.14 -12.00 11.16
CA LYS A 97 21.34 -10.65 10.60
C LYS A 97 20.60 -9.61 11.41
N PRO A 98 21.17 -8.41 11.62
CA PRO A 98 20.50 -7.37 12.38
C PRO A 98 19.24 -6.84 11.66
N HIS A 99 18.25 -6.46 12.46
CA HIS A 99 16.98 -5.91 12.00
C HIS A 99 17.03 -4.38 11.90
N TYR A 100 16.26 -3.82 10.97
CA TYR A 100 16.03 -2.37 10.87
C TYR A 100 17.30 -1.48 10.83
N VAL A 101 18.37 -1.93 10.19
CA VAL A 101 19.63 -1.15 10.07
C VAL A 101 19.71 -0.27 8.82
N SER A 102 18.88 -0.54 7.83
CA SER A 102 18.84 0.24 6.57
C SER A 102 17.69 1.22 6.56
N TRP A 103 17.78 2.27 5.74
CA TRP A 103 16.66 3.20 5.50
C TRP A 103 15.37 2.47 5.10
N HIS A 104 15.48 1.47 4.23
CA HIS A 104 14.35 0.60 3.86
C HIS A 104 13.75 -0.10 5.09
N GLY A 105 14.59 -0.65 5.98
CA GLY A 105 14.13 -1.33 7.20
C GLY A 105 13.47 -0.38 8.21
N CYS A 106 14.07 0.78 8.48
CA CYS A 106 13.55 1.77 9.42
C CYS A 106 12.21 2.35 8.94
N ILE A 107 12.18 2.83 7.69
CA ILE A 107 10.97 3.44 7.11
C ILE A 107 9.89 2.37 6.90
N GLY A 108 10.29 1.14 6.55
CA GLY A 108 9.37 0.02 6.46
C GLY A 108 8.72 -0.36 7.79
N LEU A 109 9.45 -0.29 8.91
CA LEU A 109 8.88 -0.49 10.24
C LEU A 109 7.88 0.63 10.60
N ALA A 110 8.23 1.88 10.29
CA ALA A 110 7.33 3.01 10.47
C ALA A 110 6.05 2.86 9.63
N ALA A 111 6.18 2.52 8.34
CA ALA A 111 5.06 2.27 7.43
C ALA A 111 4.17 1.10 7.89
N SER A 112 4.78 0.02 8.36
CA SER A 112 4.08 -1.12 8.98
C SER A 112 3.25 -0.66 10.18
N THR A 113 3.85 0.11 11.08
CA THR A 113 3.16 0.64 12.27
C THR A 113 1.98 1.53 11.88
N LEU A 114 2.18 2.44 10.91
CA LEU A 114 1.12 3.27 10.36
C LEU A 114 -0.02 2.44 9.76
N LEU A 115 0.28 1.35 9.04
CA LEU A 115 -0.74 0.47 8.48
C LEU A 115 -1.61 -0.16 9.56
N TRP A 116 -1.02 -0.71 10.62
CA TRP A 116 -1.79 -1.33 11.71
C TRP A 116 -2.63 -0.31 12.49
N LEU A 117 -2.11 0.89 12.73
CA LEU A 117 -2.88 2.00 13.31
C LEU A 117 -4.03 2.42 12.39
N GLN A 118 -3.77 2.55 11.09
CA GLN A 118 -4.75 2.95 10.09
C GLN A 118 -5.90 1.94 9.94
N LEU A 119 -5.61 0.64 10.04
CA LEU A 119 -6.62 -0.42 10.07
C LEU A 119 -7.55 -0.25 11.28
N SER A 120 -6.99 0.05 12.45
CA SER A 120 -7.74 0.30 13.68
C SER A 120 -8.65 1.53 13.55
N VAL A 121 -8.13 2.63 13.00
CA VAL A 121 -8.92 3.83 12.68
C VAL A 121 -10.04 3.52 11.66
N GLY A 122 -9.78 2.63 10.70
CA GLY A 122 -10.76 2.17 9.72
C GLY A 122 -11.98 1.46 10.33
N VAL A 123 -11.78 0.71 11.43
CA VAL A 123 -12.89 0.09 12.18
C VAL A 123 -13.82 1.17 12.75
N PHE A 124 -13.26 2.21 13.36
CA PHE A 124 -14.04 3.32 13.90
C PHE A 124 -14.73 4.14 12.79
N ALA A 125 -14.10 4.28 11.62
CA ALA A 125 -14.73 4.94 10.46
C ALA A 125 -15.92 4.15 9.89
N LYS A 126 -15.88 2.81 9.97
CA LYS A 126 -16.98 1.91 9.57
C LYS A 126 -18.10 1.88 10.59
N TYR A 127 -17.76 1.88 11.88
CA TYR A 127 -18.70 1.84 13.01
C TYR A 127 -18.64 3.13 13.85
N PRO A 128 -19.04 4.28 13.28
CA PRO A 128 -18.86 5.59 13.94
C PRO A 128 -19.67 5.75 15.23
N LYS A 129 -20.67 4.90 15.48
CA LYS A 129 -21.41 4.86 16.74
C LYS A 129 -20.50 4.63 17.95
N LEU A 130 -19.36 3.95 17.77
CA LEU A 130 -18.38 3.68 18.82
C LEU A 130 -17.67 4.95 19.33
N LEU A 131 -17.61 6.01 18.52
CA LEU A 131 -16.93 7.27 18.87
C LEU A 131 -17.89 8.47 18.91
N LYS A 132 -19.21 8.24 18.91
CA LYS A 132 -20.21 9.31 18.75
C LYS A 132 -20.13 10.39 19.83
N SER A 133 -19.68 10.05 21.04
CA SER A 133 -19.49 11.00 22.15
C SER A 133 -18.17 11.77 22.11
N ILE A 134 -17.19 11.31 21.32
CA ILE A 134 -15.82 11.83 21.33
C ILE A 134 -15.53 12.66 20.08
N MET A 135 -15.98 12.20 18.91
CA MET A 135 -15.71 12.88 17.63
C MET A 135 -16.87 12.78 16.65
N HIS A 136 -17.02 13.82 15.84
CA HIS A 136 -18.01 13.83 14.77
C HIS A 136 -17.63 12.86 13.64
N VAL A 137 -18.63 12.18 13.07
CA VAL A 137 -18.44 11.14 12.04
C VAL A 137 -17.70 11.66 10.81
N LYS A 138 -17.96 12.92 10.40
CA LYS A 138 -17.26 13.55 9.28
C LYS A 138 -15.75 13.66 9.56
N THR A 139 -15.36 14.03 10.78
CA THR A 139 -13.97 14.15 11.22
C THR A 139 -13.27 12.79 11.24
N VAL A 140 -13.91 11.76 11.78
CA VAL A 140 -13.37 10.39 11.77
C VAL A 140 -13.07 9.93 10.33
N LYS A 141 -14.00 10.15 9.40
CA LYS A 141 -13.83 9.76 7.99
C LYS A 141 -12.77 10.59 7.26
N ALA A 142 -12.68 11.90 7.55
CA ALA A 142 -11.65 12.77 6.99
C ALA A 142 -10.25 12.36 7.48
N ASN A 143 -10.09 12.15 8.79
CA ASN A 143 -8.85 11.68 9.38
C ASN A 143 -8.45 10.31 8.84
N HIS A 144 -9.38 9.35 8.74
CA HIS A 144 -9.11 8.06 8.10
C HIS A 144 -8.60 8.23 6.66
N GLY A 145 -9.17 9.16 5.89
CA GLY A 145 -8.66 9.47 4.55
C GLY A 145 -7.25 10.05 4.55
N LEU A 146 -6.97 11.00 5.44
CA LEU A 146 -5.67 11.67 5.54
C LEU A 146 -4.57 10.71 6.03
N PHE A 147 -4.79 10.01 7.14
CA PHE A 147 -3.84 9.02 7.65
C PHE A 147 -3.65 7.85 6.69
N GLY A 148 -4.69 7.48 5.94
CA GLY A 148 -4.61 6.50 4.86
C GLY A 148 -3.67 6.94 3.74
N MET A 149 -3.73 8.23 3.35
CA MET A 149 -2.80 8.82 2.40
C MET A 149 -1.36 8.72 2.89
N VAL A 150 -1.09 9.18 4.12
CA VAL A 150 0.25 9.17 4.72
C VAL A 150 0.80 7.75 4.80
N THR A 151 -0.04 6.79 5.23
CA THR A 151 0.32 5.37 5.31
C THR A 151 0.69 4.82 3.93
N TYR A 152 -0.11 5.11 2.91
CA TYR A 152 0.16 4.68 1.54
C TYR A 152 1.49 5.26 1.02
N THR A 153 1.71 6.57 1.20
CA THR A 153 2.94 7.23 0.79
C THR A 153 4.16 6.63 1.49
N ALA A 154 4.10 6.39 2.80
CA ALA A 154 5.19 5.75 3.54
C ALA A 154 5.49 4.33 3.02
N GLY A 155 4.45 3.55 2.70
CA GLY A 155 4.60 2.24 2.07
C GLY A 155 5.25 2.31 0.69
N MET A 156 4.83 3.24 -0.17
CA MET A 156 5.39 3.41 -1.51
C MET A 156 6.84 3.93 -1.49
N VAL A 157 7.19 4.80 -0.54
CA VAL A 157 8.58 5.19 -0.27
C VAL A 157 9.39 3.97 0.18
N THR A 158 8.84 3.13 1.06
CA THR A 158 9.50 1.89 1.50
C THR A 158 9.77 0.94 0.33
N ILE A 159 8.79 0.74 -0.56
CA ILE A 159 8.96 -0.06 -1.79
C ILE A 159 10.07 0.55 -2.65
N SER A 160 10.07 1.86 -2.87
CA SER A 160 11.08 2.55 -3.67
C SER A 160 12.49 2.37 -3.09
N LEU A 161 12.65 2.43 -1.76
CA LEU A 161 13.91 2.11 -1.09
C LEU A 161 14.31 0.62 -1.25
N GLY A 162 13.32 -0.27 -1.32
CA GLY A 162 13.53 -1.68 -1.65
C GLY A 162 14.06 -1.88 -3.07
N LEU A 163 13.56 -1.11 -4.05
CA LEU A 163 14.08 -1.08 -5.43
C LEU A 163 15.53 -0.58 -5.48
N CYS A 164 15.89 0.38 -4.62
CA CYS A 164 17.26 0.89 -4.51
C CYS A 164 18.21 -0.07 -3.76
N SER A 165 17.72 -1.18 -3.20
CA SER A 165 18.58 -2.14 -2.51
C SER A 165 19.56 -2.82 -3.47
N ILE A 166 20.72 -3.23 -2.95
CA ILE A 166 21.72 -4.00 -3.71
C ILE A 166 21.08 -5.24 -4.32
N TRP A 167 20.23 -5.95 -3.56
CA TRP A 167 19.56 -7.15 -4.05
C TRP A 167 18.72 -6.86 -5.31
N PHE A 168 17.86 -5.84 -5.28
CA PHE A 168 17.01 -5.56 -6.43
C PHE A 168 17.84 -5.08 -7.64
N GLN A 169 18.79 -4.18 -7.41
CA GLN A 169 19.67 -3.64 -8.47
C GLN A 169 20.54 -4.74 -9.12
N SER A 170 21.02 -5.72 -8.35
CA SER A 170 21.81 -6.83 -8.90
C SER A 170 20.98 -7.86 -9.69
N ASN A 171 19.65 -7.85 -9.55
CA ASN A 171 18.76 -8.82 -10.20
C ASN A 171 17.85 -8.19 -11.27
N THR A 172 17.99 -6.89 -11.52
CA THR A 172 17.09 -6.12 -12.40
C THR A 172 17.87 -5.22 -13.35
N SER A 173 17.40 -5.06 -14.59
CA SER A 173 18.02 -4.11 -15.53
C SER A 173 17.71 -2.67 -15.15
N GLN A 174 18.58 -1.72 -15.54
CA GLN A 174 18.37 -0.30 -15.27
C GLN A 174 17.03 0.21 -15.83
N LEU A 175 16.63 -0.23 -17.03
CA LEU A 175 15.36 0.15 -17.62
C LEU A 175 14.17 -0.25 -16.74
N ILE A 176 14.15 -1.48 -16.23
CA ILE A 176 13.06 -1.97 -15.38
C ILE A 176 13.09 -1.26 -14.03
N PHE A 177 14.27 -1.04 -13.46
CA PHE A 177 14.44 -0.28 -12.22
C PHE A 177 13.83 1.13 -12.33
N TYR A 178 14.21 1.92 -13.34
CA TYR A 178 13.67 3.27 -13.52
C TYR A 178 12.18 3.26 -13.85
N SER A 179 11.72 2.28 -14.65
CA SER A 179 10.29 2.12 -14.95
C SER A 179 9.47 1.83 -13.69
N ALA A 180 9.97 0.93 -12.83
CA ALA A 180 9.34 0.61 -11.55
C ALA A 180 9.33 1.84 -10.63
N LEU A 181 10.45 2.56 -10.50
CA LEU A 181 10.52 3.76 -9.67
C LEU A 181 9.52 4.84 -10.15
N CYS A 182 9.46 5.08 -11.46
CA CYS A 182 8.50 6.00 -12.08
C CYS A 182 7.04 5.59 -11.80
N LEU A 183 6.71 4.30 -11.92
CA LEU A 183 5.39 3.77 -11.59
C LEU A 183 5.01 4.08 -10.13
N HIS A 184 5.91 3.85 -9.17
CA HIS A 184 5.61 4.09 -7.75
C HIS A 184 5.44 5.58 -7.45
N ILE A 185 6.28 6.45 -8.04
CA ILE A 185 6.14 7.91 -7.92
C ILE A 185 4.80 8.37 -8.51
N LEU A 186 4.43 7.87 -9.69
CA LEU A 186 3.17 8.22 -10.34
C LEU A 186 1.95 7.76 -9.52
N LEU A 187 1.98 6.54 -8.97
CA LEU A 187 0.93 6.03 -8.10
C LEU A 187 0.78 6.87 -6.83
N MET A 188 1.89 7.21 -6.16
CA MET A 188 1.87 8.13 -5.01
C MET A 188 1.24 9.48 -5.38
N PHE A 189 1.70 10.07 -6.48
CA PHE A 189 1.19 11.36 -6.95
C PHE A 189 -0.32 11.32 -7.20
N ILE A 190 -0.81 10.30 -7.91
CA ILE A 190 -2.24 10.14 -8.21
C ILE A 190 -3.07 10.00 -6.93
N VAL A 191 -2.61 9.20 -5.96
CA VAL A 191 -3.32 9.00 -4.70
C VAL A 191 -3.33 10.28 -3.86
N CYS A 192 -2.18 10.94 -3.72
CA CYS A 192 -2.06 12.20 -2.99
C CYS A 192 -2.95 13.28 -3.62
N GLN A 193 -2.87 13.47 -4.93
CA GLN A 193 -3.71 14.45 -5.64
C GLN A 193 -5.20 14.17 -5.41
N LYS A 194 -5.65 12.91 -5.52
CA LYS A 194 -7.05 12.55 -5.31
C LYS A 194 -7.54 12.86 -3.90
N LEU A 195 -6.73 12.56 -2.88
CA LEU A 195 -7.13 12.75 -1.48
C LEU A 195 -7.06 14.22 -1.09
N ILE A 196 -6.03 14.95 -1.52
CA ILE A 196 -5.93 16.41 -1.34
C ILE A 196 -7.14 17.08 -2.00
N MET A 197 -7.45 16.78 -3.26
CA MET A 197 -8.60 17.36 -3.95
C MET A 197 -9.94 16.96 -3.32
N LYS A 198 -10.01 15.90 -2.52
CA LYS A 198 -11.24 15.53 -1.81
C LYS A 198 -11.42 16.34 -0.52
N TYR A 199 -10.33 16.73 0.13
CA TYR A 199 -10.37 17.37 1.46
C TYR A 199 -10.01 18.86 1.44
N ALA A 200 -9.35 19.36 0.40
CA ALA A 200 -8.99 20.78 0.22
C ALA A 200 -10.21 21.70 0.01
N TRP A 201 -11.37 21.15 -0.37
CA TRP A 201 -12.64 21.90 -0.53
C TRP A 201 -13.62 21.68 0.62
N VAL A 202 -13.18 21.07 1.72
CA VAL A 202 -14.00 20.92 2.94
C VAL A 202 -13.76 22.09 3.91
N THR A 203 -12.77 22.93 3.63
CA THR A 203 -12.34 24.07 4.45
C THR A 203 -12.51 25.43 3.75
N SER A 204 -13.24 25.48 2.62
CA SER A 204 -13.58 26.72 1.91
C SER A 204 -15.09 26.93 1.80
#